data_AF-A0A2M7B7Z4-F1
#
_entry.id   AF-A0A2M7B7Z4-F1
#
_cell.length_a   1.000
_cell.length_b   1.000
_cell.length_c   1.000
_cell.angle_alpha   90.00
_cell.angle_beta   90.00
_cell.angle_gamma   90.00
#
_symmetry.space_group_name_H-M   'P 1'
#
loop_
_entity.id
_entity.type
_entity.pdbx_description
1 polymer ?
#
loop_
_entity_poly.entity_id
_entity_poly.type
_entity_poly.pdbx_seq_one_letter_code
_entity_poly.pdbx_strand_id
1 'polypeptide(L)'
;FKIRLAYLIKKQSSGFFSFLQFFLKPENLTSLKKTLKLNPSILRFLVIRLGEKEEKIVRFISVGPAIKGINQKAVDALSNEELEKKIEEILK
;
A
#
# COMPACT_ATOMS: atom_id res chain seq x y z
N PHE A 1 -11.92 7.60 4.50
CA PHE A 1 -11.17 8.50 5.40
C PHE A 1 -10.96 9.84 4.70
N LYS A 2 -11.65 10.91 5.11
CA LYS A 2 -11.60 12.24 4.45
C LYS A 2 -10.73 13.17 5.30
N ILE A 3 -9.76 13.84 4.69
CA ILE A 3 -8.83 14.75 5.36
C ILE A 3 -9.10 16.20 4.98
N ARG A 4 -8.85 17.13 5.91
CA ARG A 4 -8.86 18.58 5.62
C ARG A 4 -7.51 18.98 5.04
N LEU A 5 -7.53 19.77 3.95
CA LEU A 5 -6.31 20.27 3.31
C LEU A 5 -5.83 21.54 4.02
N ALA A 6 -4.51 21.74 4.10
CA ALA A 6 -3.91 22.94 4.70
C ALA A 6 -4.27 24.23 3.94
N TYR A 7 -4.53 24.12 2.64
CA TYR A 7 -4.98 25.19 1.76
C TYR A 7 -5.92 24.62 0.68
N LEU A 8 -6.65 25.52 0.00
CA LEU A 8 -7.59 25.12 -1.06
C LEU A 8 -6.83 24.58 -2.29
N ILE A 9 -7.20 23.39 -2.74
CA ILE A 9 -6.71 22.82 -4.01
C ILE A 9 -7.90 22.69 -4.95
N LYS A 10 -7.85 23.36 -6.11
CA LYS A 10 -8.98 23.44 -7.05
C LYS A 10 -10.31 23.82 -6.35
N LYS A 11 -10.25 24.79 -5.42
CA LYS A 11 -11.38 25.25 -4.59
C LYS A 11 -11.93 24.22 -3.60
N GLN A 12 -11.27 23.07 -3.40
CA GLN A 12 -11.64 22.07 -2.39
C GLN A 12 -10.83 22.28 -1.10
N SER A 13 -11.52 22.23 0.05
CA SER A 13 -10.93 22.34 1.40
C SER A 13 -10.63 20.99 2.06
N SER A 14 -11.03 19.90 1.41
CA SER A 14 -10.89 18.53 1.91
C SER A 14 -10.75 17.55 0.75
N GLY A 15 -10.22 16.36 1.04
CA GLY A 15 -10.01 15.32 0.03
C GLY A 15 -9.77 13.95 0.64
N PHE A 16 -9.53 12.97 -0.22
CA PHE A 16 -9.12 11.62 0.17
C PHE A 16 -7.63 11.45 -0.12
N PHE A 17 -6.92 10.80 0.79
CA PHE A 17 -5.51 10.45 0.61
C PHE A 17 -5.41 8.94 0.40
N SER A 18 -4.75 8.55 -0.69
CA SER A 18 -4.51 7.15 -1.03
C SER A 18 -3.05 6.98 -1.42
N PHE A 19 -2.48 5.86 -1.00
CA PHE A 19 -1.14 5.42 -1.40
C PHE A 19 -1.26 4.08 -2.11
N LEU A 20 -0.53 3.93 -3.20
CA LEU A 20 -0.49 2.71 -3.99
C LEU A 20 0.93 2.47 -4.49
N GLN A 21 1.40 1.24 -4.32
CA GLN A 21 2.67 0.75 -4.82
C GLN A 21 2.39 -0.22 -5.95
N PHE A 22 3.05 -0.04 -7.09
CA PHE A 22 2.85 -0.87 -8.27
C PHE A 22 4.16 -0.98 -9.05
N PHE A 23 4.27 -2.04 -9.85
CA PHE A 23 5.34 -2.20 -10.83
C PHE A 23 4.84 -1.72 -12.18
N LEU A 24 5.64 -0.92 -12.87
CA LEU A 24 5.31 -0.39 -14.19
C LEU A 24 6.56 -0.27 -15.04
N LYS A 25 6.47 -0.65 -16.30
CA LYS A 25 7.51 -0.38 -17.30
C LYS A 25 7.65 1.14 -17.51
N PRO A 26 8.86 1.69 -17.66
CA PRO A 26 9.08 3.14 -17.78
C PRO A 26 8.35 3.77 -18.97
N GLU A 27 8.21 3.03 -20.07
CA GLU A 27 7.49 3.45 -21.28
C GLU A 27 6.02 3.82 -21.00
N ASN A 28 5.38 3.09 -20.08
CA ASN A 28 3.97 3.26 -19.76
C ASN A 28 3.71 4.40 -18.77
N LEU A 29 4.76 4.96 -18.15
CA LEU A 29 4.63 6.03 -17.15
C LEU A 29 3.99 7.29 -17.72
N THR A 30 4.32 7.63 -18.98
CA THR A 30 3.77 8.81 -19.65
C THR A 30 2.27 8.67 -19.88
N SER A 31 1.82 7.49 -20.30
CA SER A 31 0.40 7.19 -20.48
C SER A 31 -0.35 7.31 -19.16
N LEU A 32 0.17 6.69 -18.09
CA LEU A 32 -0.42 6.78 -16.75
C LEU A 32 -0.56 8.23 -16.27
N LYS A 33 0.50 9.04 -16.41
CA LYS A 33 0.46 10.46 -16.01
C LYS A 33 -0.59 11.25 -16.79
N LYS A 34 -0.77 10.98 -18.08
CA LYS A 34 -1.81 11.61 -18.90
C LYS A 34 -3.21 11.26 -18.39
N THR A 35 -3.48 9.98 -18.16
CA THR A 35 -4.78 9.50 -17.64
C THR A 35 -5.10 10.11 -16.28
N LEU A 36 -4.13 10.14 -15.35
CA LEU A 36 -4.33 10.75 -14.02
C LEU A 36 -4.56 12.27 -14.10
N LYS A 37 -3.93 12.95 -15.05
CA LYS A 37 -4.10 14.41 -15.26
C LYS A 37 -5.47 14.76 -15.84
N LEU A 38 -6.01 13.92 -16.72
CA LEU A 38 -7.31 14.13 -17.35
C LEU A 38 -8.49 13.86 -16.40
N ASN A 39 -8.26 13.12 -15.31
CA ASN A 39 -9.30 12.82 -14.34
C ASN A 39 -9.57 14.03 -13.42
N PRO A 40 -10.75 14.67 -13.50
CA PRO A 40 -11.06 15.86 -12.70
C PRO A 40 -11.21 15.57 -11.20
N SER A 41 -11.54 14.31 -10.84
CA SER A 41 -11.70 13.88 -9.45
C SER A 41 -10.37 13.82 -8.69
N ILE A 42 -9.24 13.80 -9.40
CA ILE A 42 -7.92 13.81 -8.79
C ILE A 42 -7.46 15.27 -8.60
N LEU A 43 -7.37 15.68 -7.33
CA LEU A 43 -6.91 17.02 -6.98
C LEU A 43 -5.40 17.18 -7.20
N ARG A 44 -4.61 16.20 -6.75
CA ARG A 44 -3.16 16.15 -6.87
C ARG A 44 -2.72 14.69 -6.83
N PHE A 45 -1.67 14.36 -7.56
CA PHE A 45 -0.98 13.07 -7.49
C PHE A 45 0.53 13.27 -7.49
N LEU A 46 1.25 12.32 -6.90
CA LEU A 46 2.71 12.27 -6.89
C LEU A 46 3.12 10.84 -7.24
N VAL A 47 4.01 10.69 -8.21
CA VAL A 47 4.59 9.39 -8.58
C VAL A 47 6.07 9.46 -8.29
N ILE A 48 6.54 8.56 -7.42
CA ILE A 48 7.94 8.43 -7.06
C ILE A 48 8.44 7.05 -7.48
N ARG A 49 9.69 7.00 -7.96
CA ARG A 49 10.39 5.72 -8.11
C ARG A 49 10.82 5.29 -6.71
N LEU A 50 10.34 4.14 -6.26
CA LEU A 50 10.87 3.54 -5.06
C LEU A 50 12.27 3.00 -5.40
N GLY A 51 13.30 3.53 -4.75
CA GLY A 51 14.65 3.00 -4.85
C GLY A 51 14.71 1.57 -4.34
N GLU A 52 15.81 0.89 -4.57
CA GLU A 52 16.09 -0.37 -3.91
C GLU A 52 15.96 -0.15 -2.40
N LYS A 53 15.11 -0.95 -1.76
CA LYS A 53 15.10 -1.01 -0.30
C LYS A 53 16.44 -1.61 0.06
N GLU A 54 17.41 -0.77 0.43
CA GLU A 54 18.40 -1.21 1.40
C GLU A 54 17.57 -1.77 2.56
N GLU A 55 17.71 -3.07 2.83
CA GLU A 55 17.19 -3.71 4.03
C GLU A 55 17.90 -3.09 5.23
N LYS A 56 17.58 -1.84 5.56
CA LYS A 56 17.91 -1.27 6.84
C LYS A 56 17.06 -2.05 7.81
N ILE A 57 17.68 -3.07 8.40
CA ILE A 57 17.24 -3.71 9.62
C ILE A 57 16.91 -2.57 10.56
N VAL A 58 15.62 -2.24 10.64
CA VAL A 58 15.13 -1.24 11.57
C VAL A 58 15.29 -1.94 12.91
N ARG A 59 16.43 -1.73 13.57
CA ARG A 59 16.55 -2.04 14.99
C ARG A 59 15.53 -1.14 15.64
N PHE A 60 14.33 -1.68 15.85
CA PHE A 60 13.32 -1.04 16.67
C PHE A 60 13.98 -0.77 18.02
N ILE A 61 14.37 0.48 18.25
CA ILE A 61 14.74 0.91 19.60
C ILE A 61 13.41 0.94 20.34
N SER A 62 13.12 -0.14 21.05
CA SER A 62 11.98 -0.25 21.95
C SER A 62 12.18 0.73 23.10
N VAL A 63 11.71 1.96 22.93
CA VAL A 63 11.55 2.91 24.04
C VAL A 63 10.10 2.82 24.50
N GLY A 64 9.79 1.80 25.30
CA GLY A 64 8.46 1.65 25.90
C GLY A 64 8.26 0.31 26.60
N PRO A 65 7.55 0.26 27.74
CA PRO A 65 7.35 -0.97 28.50
C PRO A 65 6.41 -1.92 27.75
N ALA A 66 6.71 -3.22 27.86
CA ALA A 66 6.05 -4.29 27.15
C ALA A 66 4.53 -4.32 27.40
N ILE A 67 3.75 -4.13 26.35
CA ILE A 67 2.32 -4.43 26.37
C ILE A 67 2.16 -5.95 26.33
N LYS A 68 1.91 -6.56 27.50
CA LYS A 68 1.39 -7.92 27.62
C LYS A 68 0.01 -7.99 26.98
N GLY A 69 -0.15 -8.86 25.98
CA GLY A 69 -1.46 -9.15 25.39
C GLY A 69 -1.38 -9.92 24.07
N ILE A 70 -0.77 -11.11 24.08
CA ILE A 70 -0.87 -12.03 22.94
C ILE A 70 -2.28 -12.63 22.98
N ASN A 71 -3.16 -12.20 22.09
CA ASN A 71 -4.40 -12.92 21.82
C ASN A 71 -4.08 -14.06 20.84
N GLN A 72 -3.83 -15.25 21.39
CA GLN A 72 -3.66 -16.50 20.65
C GLN A 72 -5.02 -16.97 20.09
N LYS A 73 -5.57 -16.29 19.08
CA LYS A 73 -6.76 -16.76 18.37
C LYS A 73 -6.75 -16.31 16.92
N ALA A 74 -6.03 -17.03 16.05
CA ALA A 74 -6.34 -17.21 14.62
C ALA A 74 -5.27 -17.99 13.83
N VAL A 75 -4.51 -18.93 14.43
CA VAL A 75 -3.43 -19.64 13.70
C VAL A 75 -3.68 -21.15 13.55
N ASP A 76 -4.75 -21.73 14.12
CA ASP A 76 -4.93 -23.19 14.16
C ASP A 76 -6.13 -23.75 13.35
N ALA A 77 -6.58 -23.13 12.26
CA ALA A 77 -7.77 -23.63 11.56
C ALA A 77 -7.75 -23.60 10.02
N LEU A 78 -6.57 -23.65 9.38
CA LEU A 78 -6.48 -24.09 8.00
C LEU A 78 -5.34 -25.10 7.91
N SER A 79 -5.71 -26.39 7.84
CA SER A 79 -4.80 -27.52 7.66
C SER A 79 -3.95 -27.33 6.42
N ASN A 80 -2.64 -27.56 6.54
CA ASN A 80 -1.67 -27.42 5.45
C ASN A 80 -2.05 -28.24 4.20
N GLU A 81 -2.85 -29.30 4.36
CA GLU A 81 -3.30 -30.20 3.30
C GLU A 81 -4.22 -29.52 2.27
N GLU A 82 -5.06 -28.55 2.69
CA GLU A 82 -5.96 -27.84 1.76
C GLU A 82 -5.20 -26.83 0.89
N LEU A 83 -4.06 -26.32 1.39
CA LEU A 83 -3.19 -25.41 0.65
C LEU A 83 -2.41 -26.15 -0.44
N GLU A 84 -1.91 -27.36 -0.14
CA GLU A 84 -1.20 -28.19 -1.11
C GLU A 84 -2.09 -28.60 -2.28
N LYS A 85 -3.33 -28.98 -2.00
CA LYS A 85 -4.29 -29.39 -3.04
C LYS A 85 -4.63 -28.25 -4.02
N LYS A 86 -4.73 -27.01 -3.53
CA LYS A 86 -4.93 -25.82 -4.38
C LYS A 86 -3.69 -25.47 -5.21
N ILE A 87 -2.49 -25.71 -4.69
CA ILE A 87 -1.25 -25.46 -5.44
C ILE A 87 -1.14 -26.45 -6.60
N GLU A 88 -1.51 -27.71 -6.38
CA GLU A 88 -1.46 -28.76 -7.40
C GLU A 88 -2.47 -28.55 -8.54
N GLU A 89 -3.65 -28.00 -8.24
CA GLU A 89 -4.66 -27.64 -9.25
C GLU A 89 -4.22 -26.47 -10.15
N ILE A 90 -3.39 -25.55 -9.65
CA ILE A 90 -2.89 -24.39 -10.41
C ILE A 90 -1.71 -24.75 -11.32
N LEU A 91 -0.94 -25.78 -10.98
CA LEU A 91 0.27 -26.19 -11.72
C LEU A 91 0.02 -27.27 -12.79
N LYS A 92 -1.22 -27.74 -12.93
CA LYS A 92 -1.63 -28.73 -13.92
C LYS A 92 -2.39 -28.08 -15.07
#